data_AF-A0AA41AMU5-F1
#
_entry.id   AF-A0AA41AMU5-F1
#
_cell.length_a   1.000
_cell.length_b   1.000
_cell.length_c   1.000
_cell.angle_alpha   90.00
_cell.angle_beta   90.00
_cell.angle_gamma   90.00
#
_symmetry.space_group_name_H-M   'P 1'
#
loop_
_entity.id
_entity.type
_entity.pdbx_description
1 polymer ?
#
loop_
_entity_poly.entity_id
_entity_poly.type
_entity_poly.pdbx_seq_one_letter_code
_entity_poly.pdbx_strand_id
1 'polypeptide(L)'
;MTDPVLPEFPQLSAEDRAALAELARRQQAGLRLRGRIVLACAEGLTNAEVAQRLTVSPTTVAKWRERYLRRGLAGLHDAPRSGRPRSSNRQEAEARIAAVVEQARAGAPVPSTRSLSDTLGLSQSTVARIWREQEARLPERPDGRPSRPRGAADGQEGGEASRTRGGPVPGTPRMPRQLLSDHVYALLRDWIVSGRLAPGQRLVESEIARGFGTSQAPPREAIKRLAYEGLVISQPHRGTYVAQVSERQAQDIRDIRVMFEEYAARRVAGRLDAEHTRLLAEDVTRLRRAAAEDDIGAFRDADMSFHRHVCEAARNAALIRLWRMIESSLWDLHVLGDPRYAGGWGAMAEHHAELLDVLRSGDPDAAGPMFADHAAGETARYLTDGSGPATGPGR
;
A
#
# COMPACT_ATOMS: atom_id res chain seq x y z
N MET A 1 36.21 -9.94 -12.69
CA MET A 1 35.57 -8.78 -12.02
C MET A 1 35.98 -8.86 -10.57
N THR A 2 36.94 -8.02 -10.19
CA THR A 2 37.67 -8.07 -8.92
C THR A 2 36.71 -7.74 -7.76
N ASP A 3 36.63 -8.61 -6.77
CA ASP A 3 35.85 -8.40 -5.54
C ASP A 3 36.31 -7.07 -4.90
N PRO A 4 35.40 -6.14 -4.55
CA PRO A 4 35.79 -4.95 -3.80
C PRO A 4 36.47 -5.42 -2.51
N VAL A 5 37.67 -4.90 -2.25
CA VAL A 5 38.47 -5.20 -1.04
C VAL A 5 37.58 -5.01 0.18
N LEU A 6 37.08 -6.12 0.73
CA LEU A 6 36.26 -6.09 1.93
C LEU A 6 37.16 -5.57 3.06
N PRO A 7 36.69 -4.63 3.90
CA PRO A 7 37.45 -4.19 5.05
C PRO A 7 37.83 -5.42 5.90
N GLU A 8 39.10 -5.46 6.30
CA GLU A 8 39.66 -6.54 7.09
C GLU A 8 38.83 -6.72 8.36
N PHE A 9 38.42 -7.96 8.63
CA PHE A 9 37.58 -8.22 9.80
C PHE A 9 38.45 -8.07 11.05
N PRO A 10 38.09 -7.21 12.02
CA PRO A 10 38.94 -6.93 13.16
C PRO A 10 39.14 -8.19 14.00
N GLN A 11 40.30 -8.28 14.67
CA GLN A 11 40.53 -9.36 15.63
C GLN A 11 39.48 -9.29 16.74
N LEU A 12 38.72 -10.38 16.91
CA LEU A 12 37.71 -10.49 17.96
C LEU A 12 38.38 -10.45 19.34
N SER A 13 37.82 -9.66 20.26
CA SER A 13 38.20 -9.69 21.67
C SER A 13 37.97 -11.09 22.27
N ALA A 14 38.69 -11.44 23.34
CA ALA A 14 38.51 -12.72 24.03
C ALA A 14 37.06 -12.90 24.53
N GLU A 15 36.44 -11.80 24.99
CA GLU A 15 35.06 -11.75 25.45
C GLU A 15 34.07 -11.99 24.31
N ASP A 16 34.25 -11.30 23.18
CA ASP A 16 33.41 -11.48 21.98
C ASP A 16 33.53 -12.89 21.42
N ARG A 17 34.76 -13.43 21.37
CA ARG A 17 35.00 -14.79 20.88
C ARG A 17 34.31 -15.83 21.75
N ALA A 18 34.36 -15.68 23.08
CA ALA A 18 33.66 -16.56 24.01
C ALA A 18 32.14 -16.46 23.86
N ALA A 19 31.60 -15.24 23.75
CA ALA A 19 30.17 -15.00 23.57
C ALA A 19 29.65 -15.55 22.23
N LEU A 20 30.40 -15.39 21.13
CA LEU A 20 30.06 -15.94 19.82
C LEU A 20 30.12 -17.47 19.80
N ALA A 21 31.12 -18.07 20.45
CA ALA A 21 31.23 -19.53 20.57
C ALA A 21 30.08 -20.13 21.40
N GLU A 22 29.60 -19.41 22.41
CA GLU A 22 28.39 -19.78 23.15
C GLU A 22 27.14 -19.66 22.27
N LEU A 23 26.96 -18.55 21.55
CA LEU A 23 25.84 -18.37 20.62
C LEU A 23 25.82 -19.45 19.52
N ALA A 24 26.98 -19.85 19.01
CA ALA A 24 27.14 -20.91 18.02
C ALA A 24 26.77 -22.33 18.54
N ARG A 25 26.62 -22.50 19.85
CA ARG A 25 26.19 -23.76 20.49
C ARG A 25 24.73 -23.77 20.93
N ARG A 26 24.03 -22.63 20.93
CA ARG A 26 22.64 -22.52 21.41
C ARG A 26 21.60 -23.22 20.51
N GLN A 27 20.46 -23.60 21.11
CA GLN A 27 19.35 -24.28 20.43
C GLN A 27 18.60 -23.39 19.41
N GLN A 28 18.61 -22.06 19.58
CA GLN A 28 17.93 -21.14 18.65
C GLN A 28 18.67 -21.06 17.30
N ALA A 29 18.09 -21.69 16.27
CA ALA A 29 18.72 -21.84 14.95
C ALA A 29 19.21 -20.53 14.32
N GLY A 30 18.48 -19.42 14.51
CA GLY A 30 18.84 -18.11 13.96
C GLY A 30 20.08 -17.47 14.59
N LEU A 31 20.17 -17.46 15.92
CA LEU A 31 21.35 -16.92 16.64
C LEU A 31 22.58 -17.80 16.43
N ARG A 32 22.38 -19.11 16.37
CA ARG A 32 23.44 -20.09 16.10
C ARG A 32 24.12 -19.84 14.76
N LEU A 33 23.33 -19.66 13.71
CA LEU A 33 23.85 -19.38 12.37
C LEU A 33 24.64 -18.06 12.34
N ARG A 34 24.11 -17.01 12.97
CA ARG A 34 24.75 -15.68 13.02
C ARG A 34 26.09 -15.71 13.76
N GLY A 35 26.16 -16.41 14.90
CA GLY A 35 27.42 -16.62 15.62
C GLY A 35 28.47 -17.33 14.77
N ARG A 36 28.07 -18.39 14.04
CA ARG A 36 28.96 -19.11 13.12
C ARG A 36 29.46 -18.25 11.95
N ILE A 37 28.59 -17.39 11.40
CA ILE A 37 28.97 -16.44 10.34
C ILE A 37 30.07 -15.50 10.83
N VAL A 38 29.91 -14.91 12.01
CA VAL A 38 30.88 -13.93 12.56
C VAL A 38 32.21 -14.60 12.91
N LEU A 39 32.18 -15.79 13.52
CA LEU A 39 33.40 -16.55 13.82
C LEU A 39 34.17 -16.91 12.53
N ALA A 40 33.46 -17.34 11.49
CA ALA A 40 34.09 -17.66 10.20
C ALA A 40 34.66 -16.42 9.49
N CYS A 41 34.02 -15.26 9.61
CA CYS A 41 34.58 -14.00 9.11
C CYS A 41 35.86 -13.60 9.88
N ALA A 42 35.92 -13.89 11.18
CA ALA A 42 37.09 -13.62 12.03
C ALA A 42 38.26 -14.61 11.81
N GLU A 43 38.04 -15.70 11.06
CA GLU A 43 39.09 -16.59 10.56
C GLU A 43 39.75 -16.04 9.27
N GLY A 44 39.30 -14.88 8.77
CA GLY A 44 39.84 -14.25 7.56
C GLY A 44 39.15 -14.68 6.26
N LEU A 45 38.08 -15.48 6.33
CA LEU A 45 37.36 -15.96 5.15
C LEU A 45 36.57 -14.85 4.45
N THR A 46 36.50 -14.93 3.13
CA THR A 46 35.65 -14.07 2.29
C THR A 46 34.16 -14.40 2.48
N ASN A 47 33.28 -13.46 2.11
CA ASN A 47 31.84 -13.70 2.22
C ASN A 47 31.37 -14.91 1.39
N ALA A 48 32.02 -15.18 0.26
CA ALA A 48 31.74 -16.32 -0.60
C ALA A 48 32.13 -17.65 0.07
N GLU A 49 33.32 -17.71 0.67
CA GLU A 49 33.81 -18.91 1.39
C GLU A 49 32.97 -19.22 2.63
N VAL A 50 32.60 -18.20 3.41
CA VAL A 50 31.71 -18.36 4.58
C VAL A 50 30.32 -18.84 4.15
N ALA A 51 29.80 -18.31 3.04
CA ALA A 51 28.51 -18.69 2.48
C ALA A 51 28.49 -20.16 2.05
N GLN A 52 29.55 -20.61 1.37
CA GLN A 52 29.73 -22.01 0.96
C GLN A 52 29.85 -22.93 2.18
N ARG A 53 30.67 -22.57 3.18
CA ARG A 53 30.91 -23.39 4.39
C ARG A 53 29.68 -23.56 5.27
N LEU A 54 28.80 -22.56 5.31
CA LEU A 54 27.60 -22.56 6.15
C LEU A 54 26.31 -22.83 5.38
N THR A 55 26.41 -23.10 4.07
CA THR A 55 25.26 -23.35 3.17
C THR A 55 24.21 -22.24 3.24
N VAL A 56 24.64 -20.98 3.10
CA VAL A 56 23.78 -19.79 3.10
C VAL A 56 24.13 -18.86 1.93
N SER A 57 23.31 -17.86 1.64
CA SER A 57 23.62 -16.90 0.58
C SER A 57 24.76 -15.94 0.97
N PRO A 58 25.61 -15.50 0.03
CA PRO A 58 26.62 -14.45 0.28
C PRO A 58 26.02 -13.15 0.81
N THR A 59 24.80 -12.81 0.39
CA THR A 59 24.03 -11.67 0.90
C THR A 59 23.66 -11.80 2.38
N THR A 60 23.40 -13.02 2.86
CA THR A 60 23.15 -13.30 4.29
C THR A 60 24.42 -13.11 5.11
N VAL A 61 25.56 -13.57 4.60
CA VAL A 61 26.87 -13.36 5.23
C VAL A 61 27.19 -11.87 5.32
N ALA A 62 27.09 -11.14 4.20
CA ALA A 62 27.36 -9.71 4.13
C ALA A 62 26.51 -8.92 5.16
N LYS A 63 25.21 -9.21 5.24
CA LYS A 63 24.29 -8.58 6.20
C LYS A 63 24.72 -8.76 7.65
N TRP A 64 25.10 -9.98 8.05
CA TRP A 64 25.45 -10.26 9.45
C TRP A 64 26.87 -9.82 9.80
N ARG A 65 27.81 -9.92 8.85
CA ARG A 65 29.15 -9.33 8.96
C ARG A 65 29.06 -7.82 9.20
N GLU A 66 28.30 -7.10 8.39
CA GLU A 66 28.10 -5.65 8.52
C GLU A 66 27.41 -5.28 9.84
N ARG A 67 26.37 -6.03 10.24
CA ARG A 67 25.67 -5.78 11.50
C ARG A 67 26.56 -5.95 12.72
N TYR A 68 27.43 -6.96 12.73
CA TYR A 68 28.39 -7.15 13.80
C TYR A 68 29.43 -6.03 13.82
N LEU A 69 30.02 -5.68 12.67
CA LEU A 69 30.99 -4.57 12.58
C LEU A 69 30.40 -3.24 13.10
N ARG A 70 29.10 -3.01 12.88
CA ARG A 70 28.42 -1.78 13.29
C ARG A 70 27.95 -1.78 14.76
N ARG A 71 27.61 -2.94 15.34
CA ARG A 71 26.87 -3.02 16.61
C ARG A 71 27.38 -4.10 17.58
N GLY A 72 28.50 -4.75 17.27
CA GLY A 72 29.04 -5.87 18.04
C GLY A 72 28.02 -7.01 18.22
N LEU A 73 28.11 -7.71 19.35
CA LEU A 73 27.21 -8.82 19.72
C LEU A 73 25.72 -8.43 19.71
N ALA A 74 25.38 -7.19 20.11
CA ALA A 74 24.01 -6.70 20.12
C ALA A 74 23.39 -6.68 18.70
N GLY A 75 24.21 -6.55 17.65
CA GLY A 75 23.81 -6.60 16.25
C GLY A 75 23.33 -7.97 15.75
N LEU A 76 23.62 -9.05 16.49
CA LEU A 76 23.28 -10.42 16.11
C LEU A 76 21.91 -10.86 16.61
N HIS A 77 21.32 -10.14 17.56
CA HIS A 77 19.97 -10.40 18.02
C HIS A 77 18.92 -9.89 17.02
N ASP A 78 17.80 -10.59 16.91
CA ASP A 78 16.65 -10.02 16.22
C ASP A 78 16.17 -8.81 17.00
N ALA A 79 15.85 -7.72 16.28
CA ALA A 79 15.09 -6.63 16.87
C ALA A 79 13.81 -7.22 17.49
N PRO A 80 13.32 -6.68 18.63
CA PRO A 80 12.05 -7.11 19.20
C PRO A 80 11.00 -7.17 18.07
N ARG A 81 10.32 -8.32 17.93
CA ARG A 81 9.36 -8.56 16.86
C ARG A 81 8.45 -7.34 16.70
N SER A 82 8.45 -6.72 15.52
CA SER A 82 7.55 -5.60 15.24
C SER A 82 6.13 -6.13 15.10
N GLY A 83 5.42 -6.15 16.21
CA GLY A 83 3.99 -6.39 16.30
C GLY A 83 3.43 -5.46 17.37
N ARG A 84 2.16 -5.08 17.21
CA ARG A 84 1.39 -4.37 18.24
C ARG A 84 1.59 -5.12 19.58
N PRO A 85 1.92 -4.45 20.70
CA PRO A 85 1.80 -5.07 22.00
C PRO A 85 0.43 -5.75 22.08
N ARG A 86 0.33 -6.93 22.71
CA ARG A 86 -0.99 -7.53 22.99
C ARG A 86 -1.84 -6.41 23.61
N SER A 87 -2.93 -6.02 22.95
CA SER A 87 -3.75 -4.90 23.43
C SER A 87 -4.18 -5.22 24.86
N SER A 88 -4.10 -4.26 25.77
CA SER A 88 -4.57 -4.40 27.17
C SER A 88 -5.96 -5.04 27.24
N ASN A 89 -6.86 -4.65 26.33
CA ASN A 89 -8.20 -5.21 26.16
C ASN A 89 -8.21 -6.74 25.89
N ARG A 90 -7.25 -7.27 25.11
CA ARG A 90 -7.18 -8.72 24.84
C ARG A 90 -6.62 -9.48 26.04
N GLN A 91 -5.65 -8.94 26.76
CA GLN A 91 -5.08 -9.59 27.94
C GLN A 91 -6.10 -9.61 29.09
N GLU A 92 -6.86 -8.53 29.25
CA GLU A 92 -7.99 -8.46 30.18
C GLU A 92 -9.12 -9.41 29.78
N ALA A 93 -9.46 -9.51 28.48
CA ALA A 93 -10.44 -10.47 28.00
C ALA A 93 -9.96 -11.93 28.14
N GLU A 94 -8.69 -12.22 27.89
CA GLU A 94 -8.09 -13.53 28.13
C GLU A 94 -8.15 -13.90 29.62
N ALA A 95 -7.87 -12.96 30.54
CA ALA A 95 -7.96 -13.17 31.98
C ALA A 95 -9.41 -13.37 32.47
N ARG A 96 -10.36 -12.55 31.99
CA ARG A 96 -11.79 -12.68 32.32
C ARG A 96 -12.39 -13.98 31.79
N ILE A 97 -12.07 -14.35 30.55
CA ILE A 97 -12.54 -15.62 29.97
C ILE A 97 -11.92 -16.81 30.72
N ALA A 98 -10.63 -16.75 31.08
CA ALA A 98 -10.00 -17.79 31.90
C ALA A 98 -10.69 -17.95 33.27
N ALA A 99 -11.03 -16.84 33.95
CA ALA A 99 -11.75 -16.89 35.22
C ALA A 99 -13.15 -17.53 35.10
N VAL A 100 -13.88 -17.24 34.02
CA VAL A 100 -15.19 -17.85 33.74
C VAL A 100 -15.06 -19.35 33.44
N VAL A 101 -14.00 -19.77 32.74
CA VAL A 101 -13.73 -21.19 32.47
C VAL A 101 -13.39 -21.96 33.76
N GLU A 102 -12.65 -21.36 34.69
CA GLU A 102 -12.39 -21.97 36.00
C GLU A 102 -13.65 -22.05 36.87
N GLN A 103 -14.49 -21.01 36.87
CA GLN A 103 -15.80 -21.03 37.55
C GLN A 103 -16.70 -22.12 36.99
N ALA A 104 -16.73 -22.29 35.66
CA ALA A 104 -17.46 -23.36 35.00
C ALA A 104 -17.00 -24.76 35.46
N ARG A 105 -15.68 -24.95 35.65
CA ARG A 105 -15.11 -26.21 36.16
C ARG A 105 -15.51 -26.48 37.61
N ALA A 106 -15.71 -25.45 38.43
CA ALA A 106 -16.21 -25.54 39.79
C ALA A 106 -17.74 -25.77 39.89
N GLY A 107 -18.43 -25.95 38.75
CA GLY A 107 -19.87 -26.26 38.70
C GLY A 107 -20.78 -25.02 38.61
N ALA A 108 -20.21 -23.82 38.43
CA ALA A 108 -20.98 -22.60 38.28
C ALA A 108 -21.60 -22.48 36.87
N PRO A 109 -22.74 -21.77 36.72
CA PRO A 109 -23.37 -21.53 35.42
C PRO A 109 -22.46 -20.71 34.49
N VAL A 110 -22.44 -21.09 33.21
CA VAL A 110 -21.56 -20.48 32.20
C VAL A 110 -22.32 -19.49 31.33
N PRO A 111 -21.88 -18.23 31.23
CA PRO A 111 -22.44 -17.26 30.29
C PRO A 111 -22.21 -17.69 28.83
N SER A 112 -23.15 -17.38 27.93
CA SER A 112 -22.98 -17.67 26.51
C SER A 112 -21.84 -16.84 25.89
N THR A 113 -21.23 -17.36 24.81
CA THR A 113 -20.20 -16.60 24.05
C THR A 113 -20.71 -15.26 23.53
N ARG A 114 -22.03 -15.14 23.32
CA ARG A 114 -22.71 -13.89 22.95
C ARG A 114 -22.78 -12.91 24.13
N SER A 115 -23.16 -13.36 25.32
CA SER A 115 -23.18 -12.54 26.54
C SER A 115 -21.77 -12.05 26.92
N LEU A 116 -20.75 -12.89 26.75
CA LEU A 116 -19.35 -12.51 26.94
C LEU A 116 -18.86 -11.50 25.88
N SER A 117 -19.35 -11.62 24.64
CA SER A 117 -19.09 -10.65 23.56
C SER A 117 -19.53 -9.24 23.96
N ASP A 118 -20.78 -9.13 24.45
CA ASP A 118 -21.39 -7.86 24.83
C ASP A 118 -20.70 -7.25 26.05
N THR A 119 -20.33 -8.07 27.03
CA THR A 119 -19.67 -7.63 28.26
C THR A 119 -18.22 -7.17 28.04
N LEU A 120 -17.49 -7.85 27.14
CA LEU A 120 -16.06 -7.57 26.90
C LEU A 120 -15.84 -6.54 25.77
N GLY A 121 -16.90 -6.11 25.09
CA GLY A 121 -16.80 -5.21 23.93
C GLY A 121 -15.99 -5.81 22.77
N LEU A 122 -15.92 -7.15 22.68
CA LEU A 122 -15.21 -7.89 21.64
C LEU A 122 -16.21 -8.51 20.67
N SER A 123 -15.75 -8.85 19.46
CA SER A 123 -16.56 -9.64 18.52
C SER A 123 -16.78 -11.07 19.05
N GLN A 124 -17.96 -11.63 18.81
CA GLN A 124 -18.32 -12.99 19.25
C GLN A 124 -17.36 -14.07 18.72
N SER A 125 -16.82 -13.88 17.51
CA SER A 125 -15.78 -14.76 16.92
C SER A 125 -14.44 -14.72 17.68
N THR A 126 -14.05 -13.55 18.21
CA THR A 126 -12.85 -13.40 19.04
C THR A 126 -13.05 -14.04 20.41
N VAL A 127 -14.21 -13.85 21.04
CA VAL A 127 -14.56 -14.50 22.31
C VAL A 127 -14.60 -16.03 22.15
N ALA A 128 -15.25 -16.54 21.11
CA ALA A 128 -15.32 -17.98 20.84
C ALA A 128 -13.94 -18.59 20.52
N ARG A 129 -13.02 -17.82 19.94
CA ARG A 129 -11.64 -18.27 19.73
C ARG A 129 -10.85 -18.30 21.04
N ILE A 130 -10.90 -17.24 21.85
CA ILE A 130 -10.22 -17.19 23.15
C ILE A 130 -10.74 -18.30 24.07
N TRP A 131 -12.06 -18.51 24.09
CA TRP A 131 -12.69 -19.59 24.85
C TRP A 131 -12.10 -20.97 24.52
N ARG A 132 -12.03 -21.33 23.23
CA ARG A 132 -11.41 -22.60 22.77
C ARG A 132 -9.92 -22.68 23.10
N GLU A 133 -9.20 -21.55 22.96
CA GLU A 133 -7.78 -21.48 23.31
C GLU A 133 -7.54 -21.70 24.81
N GLN A 134 -8.46 -21.28 25.70
CA GLN A 134 -8.36 -21.51 27.14
C GLN A 134 -8.78 -22.93 27.53
N GLU A 135 -9.87 -23.46 26.95
CA GLU A 135 -10.26 -24.87 27.15
C GLU A 135 -9.14 -25.84 26.79
N ALA A 136 -8.42 -25.58 25.70
CA ALA A 136 -7.30 -26.42 25.23
C ALA A 136 -6.02 -26.34 26.09
N ARG A 137 -5.92 -25.36 27.00
CA ARG A 137 -4.73 -25.14 27.85
C ARG A 137 -4.85 -25.74 29.24
N LEU A 138 -6.02 -26.25 29.60
CA LEU A 138 -6.27 -26.80 30.93
C LEU A 138 -5.98 -28.30 30.97
N PRO A 139 -5.43 -28.83 32.07
CA PRO A 139 -5.21 -30.27 32.23
C PRO A 139 -6.55 -31.03 32.15
N GLU A 140 -6.49 -32.24 31.58
CA GLU A 140 -7.62 -33.15 31.52
C GLU A 140 -8.10 -33.49 32.93
N ARG A 141 -9.43 -33.64 33.08
CA ARG A 141 -10.01 -34.05 34.37
C ARG A 141 -9.54 -35.47 34.71
N PRO A 142 -9.44 -35.82 36.01
CA PRO A 142 -9.07 -37.18 36.45
C PRO A 142 -10.03 -38.28 35.95
N ASP A 143 -11.19 -37.93 35.39
CA ASP A 143 -12.26 -38.84 34.96
C ASP A 143 -12.27 -39.12 33.44
N GLY A 144 -11.31 -38.59 32.67
CA GLY A 144 -11.14 -38.90 31.24
C GLY A 144 -12.29 -38.47 30.32
N ARG A 145 -13.22 -37.62 30.79
CA ARG A 145 -14.33 -37.12 29.96
C ARG A 145 -14.03 -35.72 29.42
N PRO A 146 -14.38 -35.43 28.15
CA PRO A 146 -14.25 -34.09 27.61
C PRO A 146 -15.11 -33.11 28.40
N SER A 147 -14.49 -32.03 28.88
CA SER A 147 -15.17 -30.93 29.58
C SER A 147 -15.96 -30.09 28.58
N ARG A 148 -17.14 -30.55 28.17
CA ARG A 148 -18.10 -29.68 27.46
C ARG A 148 -18.98 -28.98 28.49
N PRO A 149 -19.09 -27.64 28.50
CA PRO A 149 -20.17 -27.00 29.23
C PRO A 149 -21.50 -27.43 28.58
N ARG A 150 -22.39 -28.02 29.37
CA ARG A 150 -23.79 -28.23 28.94
C ARG A 150 -24.35 -26.84 28.65
N GLY A 151 -24.72 -26.60 27.40
CA GLY A 151 -25.52 -25.43 27.05
C GLY A 151 -26.76 -25.39 27.93
N ALA A 152 -27.07 -24.23 28.49
CA ALA A 152 -28.36 -24.02 29.14
C ALA A 152 -29.46 -24.40 28.15
N ALA A 153 -30.36 -25.25 28.62
CA ALA A 153 -31.46 -25.81 27.87
C ALA A 153 -32.32 -24.70 27.22
N ASP A 154 -32.54 -24.82 25.91
CA ASP A 154 -33.72 -24.27 25.29
C ASP A 154 -34.92 -25.04 25.88
N GLY A 155 -35.69 -24.36 26.72
CA GLY A 155 -36.98 -24.85 27.22
C GLY A 155 -37.97 -24.92 26.06
N GLN A 156 -38.46 -26.13 25.80
CA GLN A 156 -39.44 -26.47 24.80
C GLN A 156 -40.84 -26.47 25.44
N GLU A 157 -41.74 -25.62 24.95
CA GLU A 157 -43.19 -25.86 24.98
C GLU A 157 -43.80 -25.38 23.66
N GLY A 158 -44.53 -26.27 23.00
CA GLY A 158 -45.29 -25.99 21.78
C GLY A 158 -46.79 -25.86 22.08
N GLY A 159 -47.53 -25.25 21.14
CA GLY A 159 -48.99 -25.34 21.09
C GLY A 159 -49.71 -24.02 20.81
N GLU A 160 -49.89 -23.74 19.51
CA GLU A 160 -51.00 -23.05 18.84
C GLU A 160 -51.66 -21.74 19.37
N ALA A 161 -52.05 -20.95 18.35
CA ALA A 161 -53.03 -19.88 18.34
C ALA A 161 -52.58 -18.43 18.66
N SER A 162 -52.48 -17.67 17.56
CA SER A 162 -53.08 -16.34 17.41
C SER A 162 -52.41 -15.13 18.08
N ARG A 163 -51.79 -14.32 17.21
CA ARG A 163 -51.88 -12.85 17.16
C ARG A 163 -51.65 -12.11 18.49
N THR A 164 -50.44 -11.58 18.67
CA THR A 164 -50.14 -10.13 18.53
C THR A 164 -48.65 -9.89 18.84
N ARG A 165 -47.89 -9.49 17.81
CA ARG A 165 -46.54 -8.91 18.02
C ARG A 165 -46.73 -7.53 18.65
N GLY A 166 -46.20 -7.33 19.85
CA GLY A 166 -45.84 -5.98 20.29
C GLY A 166 -44.86 -5.38 19.29
N GLY A 167 -45.24 -4.26 18.69
CA GLY A 167 -44.52 -3.61 17.60
C GLY A 167 -43.13 -3.07 17.98
N PRO A 168 -42.33 -2.69 16.97
CA PRO A 168 -40.99 -2.16 17.16
C PRO A 168 -41.02 -0.81 17.88
N VAL A 169 -40.00 -0.53 18.69
CA VAL A 169 -39.67 0.84 19.10
C VAL A 169 -39.21 1.59 17.84
N PRO A 170 -39.91 2.64 17.38
CA PRO A 170 -39.44 3.43 16.25
C PRO A 170 -38.35 4.41 16.71
N GLY A 171 -37.29 4.57 15.91
CA GLY A 171 -36.62 5.87 15.83
C GLY A 171 -35.18 6.03 16.33
N THR A 172 -34.30 5.03 16.23
CA THR A 172 -32.86 5.35 16.06
C THR A 172 -32.27 4.58 14.90
N PRO A 173 -32.09 5.21 13.71
CA PRO A 173 -31.38 4.57 12.62
C PRO A 173 -29.93 4.35 13.05
N ARG A 174 -29.56 3.08 13.25
CA ARG A 174 -28.16 2.69 13.40
C ARG A 174 -27.52 2.83 12.02
N MET A 175 -26.86 3.96 11.77
CA MET A 175 -26.30 4.29 10.46
C MET A 175 -25.38 3.16 9.96
N PRO A 176 -25.49 2.73 8.69
CA PRO A 176 -24.70 1.64 8.16
C PRO A 176 -23.20 1.98 8.22
N ARG A 177 -22.39 1.06 8.74
CA ARG A 177 -20.93 1.15 8.86
C ARG A 177 -20.20 1.48 7.54
N GLN A 178 -20.86 1.26 6.41
CA GLN A 178 -20.37 1.59 5.06
C GLN A 178 -20.26 3.10 4.84
N LEU A 179 -21.28 3.90 5.23
CA LEU A 179 -21.28 5.35 5.02
C LEU A 179 -20.12 6.06 5.73
N LEU A 180 -19.69 5.57 6.90
CA LEU A 180 -18.64 6.23 7.66
C LEU A 180 -17.24 6.00 7.07
N SER A 181 -16.99 4.83 6.47
CA SER A 181 -15.74 4.59 5.75
C SER A 181 -15.70 5.42 4.47
N ASP A 182 -16.83 5.54 3.77
CA ASP A 182 -16.96 6.38 2.57
C ASP A 182 -16.73 7.85 2.88
N HIS A 183 -17.28 8.34 4.00
CA HIS A 183 -17.10 9.71 4.45
C HIS A 183 -15.66 10.01 4.88
N VAL A 184 -15.02 9.10 5.62
CA VAL A 184 -13.60 9.25 5.99
C VAL A 184 -12.71 9.21 4.75
N TYR A 185 -13.02 8.34 3.79
CA TYR A 185 -12.33 8.31 2.50
C TYR A 185 -12.47 9.64 1.74
N ALA A 186 -13.69 10.15 1.59
CA ALA A 186 -13.96 11.39 0.85
C ALA A 186 -13.20 12.58 1.46
N LEU A 187 -13.20 12.71 2.79
CA LEU A 187 -12.47 13.78 3.49
C LEU A 187 -10.96 13.64 3.40
N LEU A 188 -10.41 12.43 3.58
CA LEU A 188 -8.97 12.23 3.46
C LEU A 188 -8.49 12.48 2.03
N ARG A 189 -9.27 12.05 1.02
CA ARG A 189 -9.00 12.34 -0.38
C ARG A 189 -9.02 13.85 -0.63
N ASP A 190 -10.06 14.55 -0.19
CA ASP A 190 -10.17 16.01 -0.29
C ASP A 190 -8.96 16.72 0.35
N TRP A 191 -8.53 16.29 1.54
CA TRP A 191 -7.37 16.89 2.20
C TRP A 191 -6.05 16.62 1.49
N ILE A 192 -5.89 15.46 0.84
CA ILE A 192 -4.70 15.17 0.02
C ILE A 192 -4.73 16.03 -1.25
N VAL A 193 -5.86 16.09 -1.95
CA VAL A 193 -6.02 16.85 -3.20
C VAL A 193 -5.89 18.36 -2.97
N SER A 194 -6.47 18.89 -1.89
CA SER A 194 -6.34 20.30 -1.52
C SER A 194 -4.99 20.67 -0.88
N GLY A 195 -4.11 19.68 -0.64
CA GLY A 195 -2.80 19.88 -0.01
C GLY A 195 -2.83 20.12 1.50
N ARG A 196 -3.99 20.01 2.15
CA ARG A 196 -4.13 20.09 3.62
C ARG A 196 -3.40 18.94 4.32
N LEU A 197 -3.31 17.78 3.66
CA LEU A 197 -2.37 16.72 3.99
C LEU A 197 -1.20 16.81 3.01
N ALA A 198 -0.01 17.13 3.53
CA ALA A 198 1.17 17.36 2.69
C ALA A 198 1.68 16.05 2.05
N PRO A 199 2.28 16.10 0.85
CA PRO A 199 3.00 14.96 0.29
C PRO A 199 4.05 14.43 1.27
N GLY A 200 4.10 13.12 1.46
CA GLY A 200 5.01 12.46 2.41
C GLY A 200 4.55 12.52 3.86
N GLN A 201 3.44 13.21 4.16
CA GLN A 201 2.88 13.26 5.50
C GLN A 201 2.43 11.88 5.94
N ARG A 202 2.79 11.49 7.16
CA ARG A 202 2.39 10.20 7.73
C ARG A 202 0.91 10.20 8.11
N LEU A 203 0.18 9.17 7.69
CA LEU A 203 -1.19 8.91 8.11
C LEU A 203 -1.22 7.82 9.17
N VAL A 204 -1.81 8.14 10.32
CA VAL A 204 -1.92 7.21 11.45
C VAL A 204 -3.39 6.88 11.71
N GLU A 205 -3.78 5.63 11.45
CA GLU A 205 -5.16 5.14 11.58
C GLU A 205 -5.81 5.54 12.91
N SER A 206 -5.06 5.43 14.02
CA SER A 206 -5.56 5.74 15.37
C SER A 206 -5.80 7.22 15.59
N GLU A 207 -5.03 8.09 14.96
CA GLU A 207 -5.17 9.54 15.10
C GLU A 207 -6.35 10.03 14.28
N ILE A 208 -6.48 9.51 13.05
CA ILE A 208 -7.61 9.74 12.17
C ILE A 208 -8.90 9.25 12.85
N ALA A 209 -8.90 8.03 13.40
CA ALA A 209 -10.04 7.49 14.15
C ALA A 209 -10.45 8.41 15.31
N ARG A 210 -9.49 8.93 16.07
CA ARG A 210 -9.74 9.87 17.17
C ARG A 210 -10.31 11.19 16.69
N GLY A 211 -9.78 11.75 15.61
CA GLY A 211 -10.29 12.99 14.99
C GLY A 211 -11.72 12.87 14.49
N PHE A 212 -12.09 11.70 13.96
CA PHE A 212 -13.44 11.40 13.49
C PHE A 212 -14.37 10.82 14.57
N GLY A 213 -13.92 10.69 15.81
CA GLY A 213 -14.72 10.11 16.89
C GLY A 213 -15.17 8.67 16.63
N THR A 214 -14.38 7.88 15.90
CA THR A 214 -14.74 6.54 15.43
C THR A 214 -13.71 5.47 15.84
N SER A 215 -14.05 4.21 15.59
CA SER A 215 -13.12 3.08 15.73
C SER A 215 -12.03 3.11 14.65
N GLN A 216 -10.95 2.33 14.78
CA GLN A 216 -9.89 2.27 13.76
C GLN A 216 -10.31 1.63 12.42
N ALA A 217 -11.44 0.90 12.39
CA ALA A 217 -11.83 0.15 11.21
C ALA A 217 -12.19 1.04 10.00
N PRO A 218 -13.04 2.09 10.11
CA PRO A 218 -13.34 2.96 8.96
C PRO A 218 -12.12 3.71 8.40
N PRO A 219 -11.23 4.33 9.20
CA PRO A 219 -9.99 4.91 8.68
C PRO A 219 -9.08 3.91 7.99
N ARG A 220 -8.99 2.67 8.50
CA ARG A 220 -8.20 1.62 7.84
C ARG A 220 -8.73 1.27 6.46
N GLU A 221 -10.05 1.09 6.33
CA GLU A 221 -10.66 0.77 5.03
C GLU A 221 -10.57 1.95 4.06
N ALA A 222 -10.73 3.19 4.55
CA ALA A 222 -10.49 4.40 3.76
C ALA A 222 -9.02 4.49 3.27
N ILE A 223 -8.05 4.26 4.15
CA ILE A 223 -6.61 4.26 3.81
C ILE A 223 -6.28 3.16 2.80
N LYS A 224 -6.85 1.96 2.93
CA LYS A 224 -6.67 0.90 1.92
C LYS A 224 -7.17 1.32 0.54
N ARG A 225 -8.32 1.98 0.47
CA ARG A 225 -8.86 2.52 -0.79
C ARG A 225 -7.95 3.60 -1.37
N LEU A 226 -7.50 4.56 -0.55
CA LEU A 226 -6.53 5.57 -0.97
C LEU A 226 -5.21 4.94 -1.44
N ALA A 227 -4.79 3.83 -0.84
CA ALA A 227 -3.58 3.11 -1.24
C ALA A 227 -3.77 2.38 -2.57
N TYR A 228 -4.96 1.85 -2.82
CA TYR A 228 -5.34 1.28 -4.11
C TYR A 228 -5.35 2.35 -5.22
N GLU A 229 -5.75 3.58 -4.88
CA GLU A 229 -5.75 4.75 -5.79
C GLU A 229 -4.38 5.45 -5.90
N GLY A 230 -3.35 4.98 -5.20
CA GLY A 230 -2.00 5.58 -5.23
C GLY A 230 -1.83 6.88 -4.45
N LEU A 231 -2.89 7.40 -3.81
CA LEU A 231 -2.83 8.64 -3.01
C LEU A 231 -2.00 8.51 -1.74
N VAL A 232 -1.80 7.28 -1.26
CA VAL A 232 -0.99 6.97 -0.09
C VAL A 232 -0.17 5.70 -0.32
N ILE A 233 1.06 5.65 0.21
CA ILE A 233 1.95 4.50 0.11
C ILE A 233 2.06 3.84 1.49
N SER A 234 1.73 2.55 1.55
CA SER A 234 1.90 1.74 2.76
C SER A 234 3.28 1.06 2.75
N GLN A 235 4.17 1.53 3.62
CA GLN A 235 5.50 0.95 3.80
C GLN A 235 5.47 -0.07 4.95
N PRO A 236 5.86 -1.35 4.71
CA PRO A 236 5.96 -2.34 5.77
C PRO A 236 6.80 -1.83 6.94
N HIS A 237 6.25 -1.90 8.15
CA HIS A 237 6.90 -1.48 9.41
C HIS A 237 7.20 0.02 9.57
N ARG A 238 6.92 0.86 8.56
CA ARG A 238 7.09 2.32 8.64
C ARG A 238 5.75 3.06 8.72
N GLY A 239 4.69 2.46 8.20
CA GLY A 239 3.32 2.99 8.27
C GLY A 239 2.86 3.46 6.90
N THR A 240 1.75 4.20 6.89
CA THR A 240 1.18 4.76 5.66
C THR A 240 1.53 6.24 5.57
N TYR A 241 1.88 6.68 4.38
CA TYR A 241 2.27 8.06 4.09
C TYR A 241 1.45 8.54 2.91
N VAL A 242 1.02 9.80 2.91
CA VAL A 242 0.59 10.48 1.68
C VAL A 242 1.70 10.30 0.66
N ALA A 243 1.34 9.84 -0.53
CA ALA A 243 2.33 9.49 -1.51
C ALA A 243 3.20 10.74 -1.83
N GLN A 244 4.48 10.53 -2.11
CA GLN A 244 5.42 11.60 -2.41
C GLN A 244 6.39 11.10 -3.47
N VAL A 245 6.38 11.76 -4.62
CA VAL A 245 7.43 11.63 -5.61
C VAL A 245 8.33 12.84 -5.38
N SER A 246 9.62 12.60 -5.14
CA SER A 246 10.57 13.73 -5.04
C SER A 246 10.62 14.47 -6.38
N GLU A 247 10.81 15.78 -6.39
CA GLU A 247 10.88 16.55 -7.65
C GLU A 247 11.93 15.98 -8.61
N ARG A 248 13.06 15.50 -8.07
CA ARG A 248 14.09 14.81 -8.85
C ARG A 248 13.56 13.53 -9.50
N GLN A 249 12.87 12.69 -8.74
CA GLN A 249 12.33 11.43 -9.24
C GLN A 249 11.19 11.68 -10.23
N ALA A 250 10.39 12.74 -10.02
CA ALA A 250 9.40 13.21 -10.98
C ALA A 250 10.06 13.61 -12.30
N GLN A 251 11.15 14.37 -12.22
CA GLN A 251 11.92 14.77 -13.39
C GLN A 251 12.54 13.57 -14.11
N ASP A 252 13.19 12.66 -13.38
CA ASP A 252 13.80 11.46 -13.97
C ASP A 252 12.78 10.63 -14.77
N ILE A 253 11.54 10.51 -14.26
CA ILE A 253 10.48 9.79 -14.97
C ILE A 253 9.95 10.60 -16.16
N ARG A 254 9.80 11.93 -16.04
CA ARG A 254 9.43 12.82 -17.16
C ARG A 254 10.44 12.73 -18.30
N ASP A 255 11.73 12.71 -18.00
CA ASP A 255 12.79 12.59 -19.01
C ASP A 255 12.64 11.29 -19.81
N ILE A 256 12.33 10.17 -19.15
CA ILE A 256 12.06 8.89 -19.82
C ILE A 256 10.77 8.95 -20.65
N ARG A 257 9.71 9.59 -20.14
CA ARG A 257 8.44 9.78 -20.85
C ARG A 257 8.66 10.52 -22.17
N VAL A 258 9.41 11.64 -22.12
CA VAL A 258 9.79 12.44 -23.30
C VAL A 258 10.45 11.55 -24.35
N MET A 259 11.44 10.75 -23.96
CA MET A 259 12.15 9.86 -24.89
C MET A 259 11.21 8.84 -25.57
N PHE A 260 10.25 8.30 -24.82
CA PHE A 260 9.35 7.26 -25.33
C PHE A 260 8.31 7.86 -26.28
N GLU A 261 7.69 8.95 -25.88
CA GLU A 261 6.61 9.57 -26.61
C GLU A 261 7.10 10.29 -27.87
N GLU A 262 8.23 11.00 -27.81
CA GLU A 262 8.84 11.60 -29.00
C GLU A 262 9.14 10.52 -30.05
N TYR A 263 9.79 9.43 -29.63
CA TYR A 263 10.11 8.32 -30.53
C TYR A 263 8.85 7.71 -31.14
N ALA A 264 7.83 7.44 -30.31
CA ALA A 264 6.58 6.85 -30.77
C ALA A 264 5.88 7.77 -31.78
N ALA A 265 5.74 9.05 -31.46
CA ALA A 265 5.11 10.05 -32.30
C ALA A 265 5.79 10.19 -33.67
N ARG A 266 7.12 10.35 -33.69
CA ARG A 266 7.91 10.39 -34.94
C ARG A 266 7.68 9.15 -35.80
N ARG A 267 7.59 7.98 -35.16
CA ARG A 267 7.45 6.70 -35.86
C ARG A 267 6.07 6.53 -36.49
N VAL A 268 5.02 6.93 -35.78
CA VAL A 268 3.62 6.70 -36.19
C VAL A 268 3.01 7.84 -36.98
N ALA A 269 3.63 9.02 -37.03
CA ALA A 269 3.18 10.14 -37.84
C ALA A 269 2.93 9.70 -39.29
N GLY A 270 1.67 9.87 -39.74
CA GLY A 270 1.22 9.55 -41.10
C GLY A 270 1.07 8.04 -41.36
N ARG A 271 1.22 7.23 -40.33
CA ARG A 271 1.23 5.76 -40.39
C ARG A 271 0.34 5.10 -39.34
N LEU A 272 -0.53 5.87 -38.68
CA LEU A 272 -1.54 5.32 -37.79
C LEU A 272 -2.49 4.40 -38.57
N ASP A 273 -2.72 3.19 -38.05
CA ASP A 273 -3.76 2.33 -38.58
C ASP A 273 -5.16 2.79 -38.11
N ALA A 274 -6.19 2.21 -38.72
CA ALA A 274 -7.58 2.56 -38.42
C ALA A 274 -7.96 2.26 -36.96
N GLU A 275 -7.37 1.23 -36.36
CA GLU A 275 -7.65 0.83 -34.98
C GLU A 275 -7.12 1.88 -33.99
N HIS A 276 -5.83 2.22 -34.06
CA HIS A 276 -5.23 3.21 -33.17
C HIS A 276 -5.79 4.61 -33.43
N THR A 277 -6.12 4.94 -34.68
CA THR A 277 -6.81 6.20 -35.01
C THR A 277 -8.16 6.32 -34.29
N ARG A 278 -8.92 5.23 -34.20
CA ARG A 278 -10.19 5.17 -33.47
C ARG A 278 -9.97 5.26 -31.96
N LEU A 279 -9.05 4.46 -31.42
CA LEU A 279 -8.75 4.43 -29.97
C LEU A 279 -8.32 5.80 -29.45
N LEU A 280 -7.39 6.47 -30.15
CA LEU A 280 -6.92 7.81 -29.78
C LEU A 280 -8.05 8.86 -29.85
N ALA A 281 -8.95 8.77 -30.83
CA ALA A 281 -10.10 9.67 -30.90
C ALA A 281 -11.11 9.43 -29.74
N GLU A 282 -11.27 8.18 -29.32
CA GLU A 282 -12.07 7.82 -28.14
C GLU A 282 -11.43 8.33 -26.84
N ASP A 283 -10.11 8.26 -26.71
CA ASP A 283 -9.37 8.86 -25.59
C ASP A 283 -9.57 10.38 -25.51
N VAL A 284 -9.41 11.10 -26.62
CA VAL A 284 -9.67 12.56 -26.68
C VAL A 284 -11.11 12.88 -26.29
N THR A 285 -12.08 12.07 -26.71
CA THR A 285 -13.48 12.25 -26.32
C THR A 285 -13.67 12.04 -24.81
N ARG A 286 -13.00 11.03 -24.24
CA ARG A 286 -13.02 10.78 -22.79
C ARG A 286 -12.37 11.92 -22.00
N LEU A 287 -11.25 12.46 -22.47
CA LEU A 287 -10.58 13.64 -21.89
C LEU A 287 -11.50 14.86 -21.85
N ARG A 288 -12.14 15.18 -22.98
CA ARG A 288 -13.09 16.30 -23.08
C ARG A 288 -14.26 16.16 -22.12
N ARG A 289 -14.86 14.96 -22.05
CA ARG A 289 -15.96 14.68 -21.12
C ARG A 289 -15.52 14.83 -19.67
N ALA A 290 -14.39 14.21 -19.30
CA ALA A 290 -13.87 14.29 -17.94
C ALA A 290 -13.53 15.72 -17.53
N ALA A 291 -12.98 16.53 -18.44
CA ALA A 291 -12.74 17.96 -18.22
C ALA A 291 -14.04 18.76 -18.02
N ALA A 292 -15.09 18.48 -18.79
CA ALA A 292 -16.39 19.15 -18.65
C ALA A 292 -17.14 18.78 -17.36
N GLU A 293 -16.88 17.58 -16.84
CA GLU A 293 -17.47 17.05 -15.60
C GLU A 293 -16.60 17.33 -14.35
N ASP A 294 -15.46 18.02 -14.52
CA ASP A 294 -14.43 18.23 -13.49
C ASP A 294 -13.95 16.91 -12.81
N ASP A 295 -14.02 15.78 -13.53
CA ASP A 295 -13.56 14.48 -13.05
C ASP A 295 -12.08 14.27 -13.37
N ILE A 296 -11.23 14.77 -12.47
CA ILE A 296 -9.76 14.65 -12.58
C ILE A 296 -9.31 13.18 -12.63
N GLY A 297 -10.02 12.27 -11.97
CA GLY A 297 -9.67 10.84 -11.98
C GLY A 297 -9.84 10.26 -13.37
N ALA A 298 -11.03 10.45 -13.94
CA ALA A 298 -11.33 10.01 -15.31
C ALA A 298 -10.46 10.71 -16.36
N PHE A 299 -10.08 11.97 -16.15
CA PHE A 299 -9.19 12.70 -17.05
C PHE A 299 -7.82 12.03 -17.10
N ARG A 300 -7.21 11.78 -15.95
CA ARG A 300 -5.90 11.11 -15.85
C ARG A 300 -5.95 9.72 -16.49
N ASP A 301 -7.06 8.99 -16.31
CA ASP A 301 -7.19 7.63 -16.86
C ASP A 301 -7.18 7.68 -18.40
N ALA A 302 -7.89 8.67 -18.97
CA ALA A 302 -7.94 8.89 -20.40
C ALA A 302 -6.60 9.40 -20.97
N ASP A 303 -5.89 10.27 -20.23
CA ASP A 303 -4.55 10.78 -20.58
C ASP A 303 -3.56 9.61 -20.72
N MET A 304 -3.45 8.74 -19.72
CA MET A 304 -2.56 7.58 -19.80
C MET A 304 -2.96 6.57 -20.87
N SER A 305 -4.26 6.39 -21.08
CA SER A 305 -4.77 5.56 -22.19
C SER A 305 -4.29 6.11 -23.54
N PHE A 306 -4.38 7.43 -23.75
CA PHE A 306 -3.93 8.09 -24.98
C PHE A 306 -2.45 7.82 -25.26
N HIS A 307 -1.56 8.15 -24.31
CA HIS A 307 -0.12 7.99 -24.52
C HIS A 307 0.31 6.52 -24.67
N ARG A 308 -0.36 5.60 -23.95
CA ARG A 308 -0.17 4.16 -24.16
C ARG A 308 -0.51 3.76 -25.59
N HIS A 309 -1.66 4.17 -26.12
CA HIS A 309 -2.07 3.83 -27.48
C HIS A 309 -1.10 4.41 -28.53
N VAL A 310 -0.52 5.59 -28.32
CA VAL A 310 0.53 6.13 -29.21
C VAL A 310 1.78 5.21 -29.20
N CYS A 311 2.20 4.78 -28.02
CA CYS A 311 3.33 3.85 -27.87
C CYS A 311 3.04 2.44 -28.44
N GLU A 312 1.80 1.97 -28.36
CA GLU A 312 1.38 0.68 -28.95
C GLU A 312 1.33 0.77 -30.49
N ALA A 313 0.86 1.89 -31.03
CA ALA A 313 0.83 2.15 -32.48
C ALA A 313 2.23 2.13 -33.11
N ALA A 314 3.28 2.44 -32.33
CA ALA A 314 4.67 2.36 -32.77
C ALA A 314 5.10 0.93 -33.14
N ARG A 315 4.33 -0.10 -32.72
CA ARG A 315 4.58 -1.53 -32.96
C ARG A 315 6.00 -1.97 -32.60
N ASN A 316 6.58 -1.33 -31.59
CA ASN A 316 7.87 -1.68 -31.02
C ASN A 316 7.64 -2.44 -29.72
N ALA A 317 7.76 -3.77 -29.77
CA ALA A 317 7.50 -4.63 -28.62
C ALA A 317 8.41 -4.33 -27.41
N ALA A 318 9.62 -3.80 -27.63
CA ALA A 318 10.50 -3.39 -26.54
C ALA A 318 9.98 -2.11 -25.88
N LEU A 319 9.58 -1.10 -26.66
CA LEU A 319 8.98 0.13 -26.16
C LEU A 319 7.74 -0.17 -25.30
N ILE A 320 6.83 -1.01 -25.79
CA ILE A 320 5.61 -1.37 -25.07
C ILE A 320 5.93 -2.04 -23.72
N ARG A 321 6.95 -2.91 -23.67
CA ARG A 321 7.39 -3.52 -22.41
C ARG A 321 7.99 -2.48 -21.46
N LEU A 322 8.81 -1.56 -21.96
CA LEU A 322 9.41 -0.50 -21.15
C LEU A 322 8.34 0.46 -20.61
N TRP A 323 7.39 0.87 -21.44
CA TRP A 323 6.24 1.69 -21.05
C TRP A 323 5.49 1.06 -19.87
N ARG A 324 5.12 -0.22 -19.98
CA ARG A 324 4.42 -0.96 -18.92
C ARG A 324 5.19 -1.03 -17.60
N MET A 325 6.53 -0.94 -17.62
CA MET A 325 7.34 -0.92 -16.40
C MET A 325 7.32 0.44 -15.70
N ILE A 326 7.26 1.54 -16.46
CA ILE A 326 7.28 2.91 -15.91
C ILE A 326 5.88 3.46 -15.65
N GLU A 327 4.85 2.84 -16.21
CA GLU A 327 3.47 3.31 -16.15
C GLU A 327 2.93 3.52 -14.73
N SER A 328 3.23 2.63 -13.79
CA SER A 328 2.86 2.85 -12.38
C SER A 328 3.53 4.09 -11.79
N SER A 329 4.77 4.38 -12.21
CA SER A 329 5.51 5.56 -11.77
C SER A 329 5.00 6.84 -12.45
N LEU A 330 4.53 6.75 -13.70
CA LEU A 330 3.79 7.83 -14.38
C LEU A 330 2.45 8.10 -13.72
N TRP A 331 1.82 7.05 -13.17
CA TRP A 331 0.58 7.18 -12.41
C TRP A 331 0.78 7.85 -11.07
N ASP A 332 1.81 7.45 -10.32
CA ASP A 332 2.24 8.14 -9.11
C ASP A 332 2.53 9.61 -9.39
N LEU A 333 3.18 9.91 -10.53
CA LEU A 333 3.40 11.27 -11.03
C LEU A 333 2.13 12.03 -11.37
N HIS A 334 1.08 11.40 -11.88
CA HIS A 334 -0.20 12.06 -12.18
C HIS A 334 -1.04 12.27 -10.92
N VAL A 335 -1.07 11.28 -10.02
CA VAL A 335 -1.79 11.33 -8.75
C VAL A 335 -1.15 12.34 -7.79
N LEU A 336 0.18 12.52 -7.85
CA LEU A 336 0.95 13.47 -7.05
C LEU A 336 1.38 14.73 -7.82
N GLY A 337 1.13 14.74 -9.12
CA GLY A 337 1.36 15.85 -10.04
C GLY A 337 0.35 16.97 -9.82
N ASP A 338 0.86 18.18 -10.00
CA ASP A 338 0.53 19.40 -9.27
C ASP A 338 -0.96 19.59 -8.90
N PRO A 339 -1.34 19.55 -7.60
CA PRO A 339 -2.63 20.05 -7.13
C PRO A 339 -2.85 21.56 -7.43
N ARG A 340 -1.86 22.24 -8.03
CA ARG A 340 -1.89 23.62 -8.52
C ARG A 340 -1.80 23.74 -10.04
N TYR A 341 -2.03 22.68 -10.85
CA TYR A 341 -2.28 22.90 -12.28
C TYR A 341 -3.50 23.83 -12.42
N ALA A 342 -3.21 25.11 -12.59
CA ALA A 342 -4.18 26.19 -12.74
C ALA A 342 -4.53 26.42 -14.22
N GLY A 343 -4.02 25.59 -15.12
CA GLY A 343 -4.42 25.56 -16.52
C GLY A 343 -5.81 24.94 -16.66
N GLY A 344 -6.55 25.34 -17.69
CA GLY A 344 -7.87 24.77 -17.95
C GLY A 344 -7.76 23.32 -18.40
N TRP A 345 -8.40 22.37 -17.69
CA TRP A 345 -8.50 20.96 -18.11
C TRP A 345 -9.10 20.82 -19.52
N GLY A 346 -10.05 21.70 -19.87
CA GLY A 346 -10.59 21.78 -21.23
C GLY A 346 -9.52 22.11 -22.27
N ALA A 347 -8.63 23.06 -21.98
CA ALA A 347 -7.54 23.42 -22.90
C ALA A 347 -6.54 22.26 -23.07
N MET A 348 -6.24 21.51 -22.00
CA MET A 348 -5.41 20.31 -22.09
C MET A 348 -6.08 19.20 -22.91
N ALA A 349 -7.41 19.03 -22.80
CA ALA A 349 -8.17 18.09 -23.62
C ALA A 349 -8.12 18.47 -25.11
N GLU A 350 -8.24 19.76 -25.44
CA GLU A 350 -8.11 20.25 -26.82
C GLU A 350 -6.69 20.07 -27.34
N HIS A 351 -5.67 20.30 -26.52
CA HIS A 351 -4.28 20.04 -26.90
C HIS A 351 -4.02 18.55 -27.25
N HIS A 352 -4.69 17.61 -26.57
CA HIS A 352 -4.64 16.20 -26.97
C HIS A 352 -5.31 15.94 -28.33
N ALA A 353 -6.33 16.71 -28.70
CA ALA A 353 -6.90 16.65 -30.05
C ALA A 353 -5.89 17.14 -31.09
N GLU A 354 -5.16 18.21 -30.81
CA GLU A 354 -4.09 18.72 -31.69
C GLU A 354 -2.95 17.69 -31.83
N LEU A 355 -2.58 17.00 -30.74
CA LEU A 355 -1.62 15.89 -30.78
C LEU A 355 -2.08 14.76 -31.71
N LEU A 356 -3.37 14.41 -31.67
CA LEU A 356 -3.92 13.42 -32.61
C LEU A 356 -3.86 13.93 -34.05
N ASP A 357 -4.16 15.20 -34.27
CA ASP A 357 -4.15 15.79 -35.61
C ASP A 357 -2.74 15.88 -36.20
N VAL A 358 -1.70 16.18 -35.40
CA VAL A 358 -0.30 16.14 -35.89
C VAL A 358 0.16 14.72 -36.23
N LEU A 359 -0.30 13.69 -35.50
CA LEU A 359 -0.03 12.30 -35.88
C LEU A 359 -0.71 11.93 -37.20
N ARG A 360 -1.90 12.48 -37.48
CA ARG A 360 -2.64 12.25 -38.73
C ARG A 360 -2.06 13.02 -39.91
N SER A 361 -1.57 14.25 -39.71
CA SER A 361 -0.99 15.08 -40.77
C SER A 361 0.27 14.45 -41.37
N GLY A 362 1.00 13.68 -40.55
CA GLY A 362 2.10 12.84 -41.00
C GLY A 362 3.45 13.50 -41.10
N ASP A 363 3.65 14.60 -40.37
CA ASP A 363 4.94 15.25 -40.19
C ASP A 363 5.65 14.76 -38.91
N PRO A 364 6.67 13.89 -39.00
CA PRO A 364 7.41 13.43 -37.84
C PRO A 364 8.20 14.53 -37.13
N ASP A 365 8.65 15.55 -37.87
CA ASP A 365 9.47 16.64 -37.34
C ASP A 365 8.62 17.69 -36.62
N ALA A 366 7.32 17.74 -36.91
CA ALA A 366 6.33 18.41 -36.07
C ALA A 366 5.86 17.53 -34.89
N ALA A 367 5.52 16.26 -35.15
CA ALA A 367 4.91 15.38 -34.16
C ALA A 367 5.85 15.06 -32.98
N GLY A 368 7.12 14.74 -33.26
CA GLY A 368 8.10 14.40 -32.22
C GLY A 368 8.26 15.49 -31.16
N PRO A 369 8.66 16.71 -31.55
CA PRO A 369 8.82 17.83 -30.61
C PRO A 369 7.53 18.18 -29.86
N MET A 370 6.37 18.14 -30.52
CA MET A 370 5.10 18.45 -29.85
C MET A 370 4.76 17.44 -28.74
N PHE A 371 5.02 16.15 -28.96
CA PHE A 371 4.89 15.13 -27.92
C PHE A 371 5.96 15.24 -26.83
N ALA A 372 7.19 15.61 -27.19
CA ALA A 372 8.26 15.86 -26.22
C ALA A 372 7.89 17.00 -25.25
N ASP A 373 7.47 18.15 -25.80
CA ASP A 373 7.04 19.31 -25.01
C ASP A 373 5.82 18.96 -24.15
N HIS A 374 4.87 18.19 -24.69
CA HIS A 374 3.74 17.70 -23.92
C HIS A 374 4.18 16.83 -22.73
N ALA A 375 5.02 15.82 -22.97
CA ALA A 375 5.49 14.89 -21.94
C ALA A 375 6.32 15.58 -20.85
N ALA A 376 7.06 16.63 -21.20
CA ALA A 376 7.82 17.47 -20.28
C ALA A 376 6.95 18.38 -19.42
N GLY A 377 5.67 18.58 -19.77
CA GLY A 377 4.78 19.56 -19.14
C GLY A 377 5.01 20.99 -19.65
N GLU A 378 5.63 21.14 -20.82
CA GLU A 378 5.89 22.42 -21.50
C GLU A 378 4.78 22.80 -22.49
N THR A 379 3.56 22.28 -22.26
CA THR A 379 2.36 22.53 -23.07
C THR A 379 1.96 24.00 -23.15
N ALA A 380 2.46 24.84 -22.24
CA ALA A 380 2.24 26.29 -22.24
C ALA A 380 2.59 26.96 -23.58
N ARG A 381 3.53 26.42 -24.37
CA ARG A 381 3.87 26.93 -25.71
C ARG A 381 2.74 26.73 -26.74
N TYR A 382 1.85 25.77 -26.48
CA TYR A 382 0.71 25.42 -27.34
C TYR A 382 -0.62 25.92 -26.77
N LEU A 383 -0.70 26.06 -25.45
CA LEU A 383 -1.90 26.51 -24.74
C LEU A 383 -2.07 28.03 -24.66
N THR A 384 -1.14 28.82 -25.20
CA THR A 384 -1.35 30.26 -25.39
C THR A 384 -2.23 30.51 -26.61
N ASP A 385 -3.56 30.51 -26.41
CA ASP A 385 -4.41 31.71 -26.57
C ASP A 385 -5.88 31.38 -26.25
N GLY A 386 -6.32 31.74 -25.04
CA GLY A 386 -7.74 31.84 -24.68
C GLY A 386 -8.31 33.25 -24.88
N SER A 387 -7.59 34.14 -25.55
CA SER A 387 -7.93 35.55 -25.75
C SER A 387 -7.62 35.96 -27.18
N GLY A 388 -8.56 35.68 -28.09
CA GLY A 388 -8.36 35.76 -29.54
C GLY A 388 -7.78 37.06 -30.11
N PRO A 389 -7.41 37.06 -31.40
CA PRO A 389 -6.74 38.20 -32.01
C PRO A 389 -7.70 39.38 -32.18
N ALA A 390 -7.55 40.38 -31.30
CA ALA A 390 -8.02 41.73 -31.54
C ALA A 390 -7.08 42.43 -32.54
N THR A 391 -7.66 42.79 -33.70
CA THR A 391 -7.30 43.93 -34.55
C THR A 391 -5.86 44.04 -35.04
N GLY A 392 -5.68 43.82 -36.36
CA GLY A 392 -4.44 44.13 -37.07
C GLY A 392 -4.06 45.61 -37.02
N PRO A 393 -2.78 45.94 -37.26
CA PRO A 393 -2.34 47.33 -37.28
C PRO A 393 -2.86 47.97 -38.57
N GLY A 394 -3.71 48.97 -38.42
CA GLY A 394 -4.05 49.87 -39.52
C GLY A 394 -2.81 50.66 -39.96
N ARG A 395 -2.46 50.52 -41.24
CA ARG A 395 -2.05 51.63 -42.11
C ARG A 395 -2.14 51.23 -43.57
#